data_AF-A0A6N3E7G7-F1
#
_entry.id   AF-A0A6N3E7G7-F1
#
_cell.length_a   1.000
_cell.length_b   1.000
_cell.length_c   1.000
_cell.angle_alpha   90.00
_cell.angle_beta   90.00
_cell.angle_gamma   90.00
#
_symmetry.space_group_name_H-M   'P 1'
#
loop_
_entity.id
_entity.type
_entity.pdbx_description
1 polymer ?
#
loop_
_entity_poly.entity_id
_entity_poly.type
_entity_poly.pdbx_seq_one_letter_code
_entity_poly.pdbx_strand_id
1 'polypeptide(L)'
;MKQYNYRAFDAKGVIQEDTIWAESSEEIVQKLQYKGWHIIEVAVIKSSEVNSVKWRYKDIIEFSYRMSLLLEAGISIRRVMQFLSAKPIKHIPYAVINEAIQRGNPLSKVLTEVGFPNIGCALLQAGEAAGTLAHSFSQIKEYYEKQWAWQRQLSGAAAYPAFLLLLMMIFIGVTVVFILPAFKKVFMSMQVPLPFITKILFSFGDFVTTHVTLCIGLLGLFIFGIWCIWQQADIRLVVLRYIWQRGSGHEWFDCFYLARITKVWAILLDSGLTITDMLTLTKSLWGNPYATLLQTQVNNLLAKGTTFGDALKKAKLGNEFLWELITIGEETGDMVAMLNHGASYYDRLTSRYMAKLQQLMEPIMVSLMGIGVAILVIAVMLPMFNAVTAMQHV
;
A
#
# COMPACT_ATOMS: atom_id res chain seq x y z
N MET A 1 -15.20 -26.66 19.14
CA MET A 1 -15.49 -25.53 20.05
C MET A 1 -15.92 -24.30 19.25
N LYS A 2 -16.90 -23.55 19.76
CA LYS A 2 -17.36 -22.28 19.21
C LYS A 2 -16.91 -21.15 20.14
N GLN A 3 -16.68 -19.95 19.60
CA GLN A 3 -16.45 -18.77 20.43
C GLN A 3 -17.81 -18.24 20.88
N TYR A 4 -17.92 -17.84 22.14
CA TYR A 4 -19.12 -17.25 22.69
C TYR A 4 -18.78 -15.90 23.27
N ASN A 5 -19.64 -14.92 23.03
CA ASN A 5 -19.59 -13.67 23.76
C ASN A 5 -20.44 -13.84 25.02
N TYR A 6 -19.91 -13.51 26.19
CA TYR A 6 -20.66 -13.57 27.43
C TYR A 6 -20.68 -12.20 28.10
N ARG A 7 -21.82 -11.89 28.70
CA ARG A 7 -22.01 -10.75 29.59
C ARG A 7 -22.35 -11.30 30.96
N ALA A 8 -21.48 -11.07 31.93
CA ALA A 8 -21.65 -11.58 33.29
C ALA A 8 -21.28 -10.51 34.31
N PHE A 9 -21.81 -10.62 35.53
CA PHE A 9 -21.47 -9.73 36.63
C PHE A 9 -20.89 -10.52 37.81
N ASP A 10 -19.91 -9.90 38.48
CA ASP A 10 -19.36 -10.40 39.75
C ASP A 10 -20.31 -10.06 40.93
N ALA A 11 -20.10 -10.68 42.09
CA ALA A 11 -20.83 -10.41 43.34
C ALA A 11 -20.82 -8.93 43.77
N LYS A 12 -19.91 -8.12 43.22
CA LYS A 12 -19.82 -6.66 43.41
C LYS A 12 -20.62 -5.83 42.40
N GLY A 13 -21.35 -6.47 41.49
CA GLY A 13 -22.18 -5.81 40.48
C GLY A 13 -21.42 -5.25 39.27
N VAL A 14 -20.13 -5.55 39.13
CA VAL A 14 -19.32 -5.11 37.97
C VAL A 14 -19.63 -6.04 36.79
N ILE A 15 -20.18 -5.46 35.73
CA ILE A 15 -20.45 -6.18 34.47
C ILE A 15 -19.15 -6.25 33.66
N GLN A 16 -18.79 -7.45 33.22
CA GLN A 16 -17.74 -7.68 32.23
C GLN A 16 -18.34 -8.33 30.99
N GLU A 17 -17.96 -7.80 29.84
CA GLU A 17 -18.20 -8.39 28.53
C GLU A 17 -16.88 -8.90 27.99
N ASP A 18 -16.81 -10.20 27.69
CA ASP A 18 -15.61 -10.83 27.15
C ASP A 18 -16.00 -12.06 26.32
N THR A 19 -15.04 -12.56 25.54
CA THR A 19 -15.24 -13.76 24.73
C THR A 19 -14.58 -14.97 25.36
N ILE A 20 -15.28 -16.11 25.33
CA ILE A 20 -14.78 -17.38 25.87
C ILE A 20 -15.03 -18.50 24.86
N TRP A 21 -14.11 -19.45 24.82
CA TRP A 21 -14.24 -20.63 23.97
C TRP A 21 -14.75 -21.82 24.77
N ALA A 22 -15.74 -22.52 24.21
CA ALA A 22 -16.37 -23.68 24.82
C ALA A 22 -16.94 -24.65 23.76
N GLU A 23 -17.14 -25.90 24.15
CA GLU A 23 -17.81 -26.92 23.34
C GLU A 23 -19.33 -26.75 23.36
N SER A 24 -19.89 -26.32 24.48
CA SER A 24 -21.31 -25.99 24.63
C SER A 24 -21.52 -24.72 25.45
N SER A 25 -22.71 -24.12 25.35
CA SER A 25 -23.10 -23.01 26.22
C SER A 25 -23.14 -23.42 27.70
N GLU A 26 -23.35 -24.70 28.01
CA GLU A 26 -23.39 -25.22 29.38
C GLU A 26 -22.01 -25.23 30.04
N GLU A 27 -20.95 -25.51 29.27
CA GLU A 27 -19.57 -25.46 29.76
C GLU A 27 -19.18 -24.04 30.21
N ILE A 28 -19.69 -23.01 29.52
CA ILE A 28 -19.49 -21.60 29.89
C ILE A 28 -20.19 -21.31 31.22
N VAL A 29 -21.42 -21.81 31.37
CA VAL A 29 -22.20 -21.64 32.59
C VAL A 29 -21.44 -22.20 33.79
N GLN A 30 -20.89 -23.41 33.65
CA GLN A 30 -20.11 -24.05 34.71
C GLN A 30 -18.81 -23.29 35.02
N LYS A 31 -18.05 -22.85 33.99
CA LYS A 31 -16.80 -22.10 34.17
C LYS A 31 -17.01 -20.73 34.83
N LEU A 32 -18.09 -20.03 34.50
CA LEU A 32 -18.42 -18.72 35.07
C LEU A 32 -18.99 -18.84 36.48
N GLN A 33 -19.88 -19.82 36.73
CA GLN A 33 -20.39 -20.10 38.08
C GLN A 33 -19.27 -20.51 39.04
N TYR A 34 -18.31 -21.33 38.59
CA TYR A 34 -17.15 -21.70 39.41
C TYR A 34 -16.29 -20.49 39.81
N LYS A 35 -16.26 -19.44 38.98
CA LYS A 35 -15.57 -18.18 39.29
C LYS A 35 -16.42 -17.21 40.12
N GLY A 36 -17.66 -17.55 40.48
CA GLY A 36 -18.59 -16.68 41.21
C GLY A 36 -19.35 -15.68 40.33
N TRP A 37 -19.25 -15.80 39.01
CA TRP A 37 -19.87 -14.88 38.06
C TRP A 37 -21.30 -15.30 37.72
N HIS A 38 -22.21 -14.33 37.71
CA HIS A 38 -23.61 -14.52 37.35
C HIS A 38 -23.84 -14.06 35.91
N ILE A 39 -24.51 -14.90 35.13
CA ILE A 39 -24.58 -14.75 33.67
C ILE A 39 -25.83 -13.97 33.30
N ILE A 40 -25.66 -12.94 32.47
CA ILE A 40 -26.76 -12.14 31.90
C ILE A 40 -27.11 -12.68 30.51
N GLU A 41 -26.10 -12.89 29.66
CA GLU A 41 -26.28 -13.28 28.28
C GLU A 41 -25.09 -14.12 27.78
N VAL A 42 -25.37 -15.17 27.01
CA VAL A 42 -24.37 -15.99 26.32
C VAL A 42 -24.81 -16.16 24.87
N ALA A 43 -24.09 -15.53 23.95
CA ALA A 43 -24.36 -15.58 22.53
C ALA A 43 -23.26 -16.35 21.80
N VAL A 44 -23.64 -17.32 20.96
CA VAL A 44 -22.70 -18.02 20.07
C VAL A 44 -22.21 -17.04 19.01
N ILE A 45 -20.90 -16.83 18.93
CA ILE A 45 -20.30 -16.20 17.75
C ILE A 45 -20.34 -17.27 16.66
N LYS A 46 -21.21 -17.09 15.65
CA LYS A 46 -21.23 -17.96 14.47
C LYS A 46 -19.81 -18.00 13.90
N SER A 47 -19.26 -19.21 13.74
CA SER A 47 -17.86 -19.49 13.39
C SER A 47 -17.44 -19.06 11.98
N SER A 48 -18.14 -18.11 11.38
CA SER A 48 -18.02 -17.73 9.97
C SER A 48 -17.41 -16.35 9.75
N GLU A 49 -17.00 -15.61 10.78
CA GLU A 49 -16.27 -14.35 10.59
C GLU A 49 -15.16 -14.20 11.64
N VAL A 50 -14.06 -14.94 11.47
CA VAL A 50 -12.77 -14.34 11.86
C VAL A 50 -12.62 -13.15 10.92
N ASN A 51 -13.00 -11.96 11.40
CA ASN A 51 -12.82 -10.74 10.63
C ASN A 51 -11.35 -10.66 10.28
N SER A 52 -11.02 -10.86 9.00
CA SER A 52 -9.66 -10.78 8.51
C SER A 52 -9.18 -9.36 8.76
N VAL A 53 -8.35 -9.21 9.80
CA VAL A 53 -7.83 -7.90 10.14
C VAL A 53 -6.70 -7.62 9.16
N LYS A 54 -6.73 -6.46 8.50
CA LYS A 54 -5.60 -6.02 7.69
C LYS A 54 -4.47 -5.59 8.61
N TRP A 55 -3.38 -6.35 8.63
CA TRP A 55 -2.20 -6.03 9.44
C TRP A 55 -1.46 -4.82 8.86
N ARG A 56 -1.06 -3.89 9.74
CA ARG A 56 -0.21 -2.76 9.35
C ARG A 56 1.25 -3.20 9.31
N TYR A 57 2.06 -2.56 8.48
CA TYR A 57 3.50 -2.86 8.40
C TYR A 57 4.18 -2.81 9.78
N LYS A 58 3.88 -1.79 10.59
CA LYS A 58 4.42 -1.66 11.94
C LYS A 58 4.05 -2.87 12.84
N ASP A 59 2.81 -3.32 12.76
CA ASP A 59 2.32 -4.45 13.56
C ASP A 59 2.99 -5.76 13.13
N ILE A 60 3.19 -5.96 11.82
CA ILE A 60 3.92 -7.11 11.26
C ILE A 60 5.37 -7.12 11.73
N ILE A 61 6.07 -5.97 11.63
CA ILE A 61 7.47 -5.84 12.03
C ILE A 61 7.62 -6.13 13.53
N GLU A 62 6.79 -5.52 14.36
CA GLU A 62 6.87 -5.69 15.82
C GLU A 62 6.52 -7.12 16.25
N PHE A 63 5.49 -7.72 15.65
CA PHE A 63 5.12 -9.12 15.89
C PHE A 63 6.25 -10.06 15.49
N SER A 64 6.75 -9.94 14.26
CA SER A 64 7.82 -10.80 13.74
C SER A 64 9.12 -10.64 14.50
N TYR A 65 9.49 -9.41 14.90
CA TYR A 65 10.67 -9.16 15.74
C TYR A 65 10.57 -9.89 17.09
N ARG A 66 9.43 -9.77 17.79
CA ARG A 66 9.24 -10.44 19.08
C ARG A 66 9.20 -11.95 18.95
N MET A 67 8.58 -12.47 17.88
CA MET A 67 8.55 -13.90 17.59
C MET A 67 9.96 -14.45 17.33
N SER A 68 10.73 -13.83 16.42
CA SER A 68 12.12 -14.24 16.15
C SER A 68 12.96 -14.20 17.41
N LEU A 69 12.97 -13.09 18.16
CA LEU A 69 13.76 -12.95 19.39
C LEU A 69 13.48 -14.05 20.42
N LEU A 70 12.20 -14.34 20.69
CA LEU A 70 11.83 -15.31 21.71
C LEU A 70 12.05 -16.76 21.25
N LEU A 71 11.82 -17.05 19.97
CA LEU A 71 12.09 -18.37 19.40
C LEU A 71 13.59 -18.65 19.30
N GLU A 72 14.42 -17.65 18.96
CA GLU A 72 15.89 -17.74 18.99
C GLU A 72 16.42 -18.00 20.40
N ALA A 73 15.75 -17.45 21.42
CA ALA A 73 16.04 -17.75 22.82
C ALA A 73 15.60 -19.16 23.26
N GLY A 74 15.10 -20.00 22.35
CA GLY A 74 14.69 -21.38 22.61
C GLY A 74 13.36 -21.53 23.32
N ILE A 75 12.55 -20.46 23.40
CA ILE A 75 11.24 -20.51 24.04
C ILE A 75 10.25 -21.20 23.10
N SER A 76 9.46 -22.14 23.62
CA SER A 76 8.44 -22.83 22.82
C SER A 76 7.37 -21.86 22.30
N ILE A 77 6.90 -22.08 21.07
CA ILE A 77 5.91 -21.20 20.41
C ILE A 77 4.65 -20.96 21.26
N ARG A 78 4.18 -21.99 21.97
CA ARG A 78 3.04 -21.89 22.89
C ARG A 78 3.32 -20.87 24.00
N ARG A 79 4.54 -20.88 24.56
CA ARG A 79 4.93 -19.95 25.61
C ARG A 79 5.19 -18.55 25.08
N VAL A 80 5.78 -18.43 23.89
CA VAL A 80 5.92 -17.13 23.19
C VAL A 80 4.55 -16.48 23.02
N MET A 81 3.55 -17.21 22.52
CA MET A 81 2.22 -16.67 22.30
C MET A 81 1.50 -16.24 23.58
N GLN A 82 1.70 -16.97 24.69
CA GLN A 82 1.22 -16.55 26.00
C GLN A 82 1.84 -15.20 26.42
N PHE A 83 3.16 -15.03 26.25
CA PHE A 83 3.83 -13.76 26.55
C PHE A 83 3.31 -12.60 25.70
N LEU A 84 3.11 -12.84 24.40
CA LEU A 84 2.60 -11.81 23.51
C LEU A 84 1.13 -11.46 23.79
N SER A 85 0.31 -12.42 24.20
CA SER A 85 -1.09 -12.16 24.58
C SER A 85 -1.23 -11.32 25.85
N ALA A 86 -0.22 -11.30 26.73
CA ALA A 86 -0.24 -10.48 27.95
C ALA A 86 -0.04 -8.98 27.67
N LYS A 87 0.63 -8.64 26.57
CA LYS A 87 0.80 -7.25 26.09
C LYS A 87 0.44 -7.17 24.60
N PRO A 88 -0.87 -7.28 24.29
CA PRO A 88 -1.32 -7.40 22.91
C PRO A 88 -1.17 -6.07 22.17
N ILE A 89 -0.72 -6.15 20.92
CA ILE A 89 -0.90 -5.10 19.93
C ILE A 89 -2.40 -4.99 19.62
N LYS A 90 -2.95 -3.78 19.73
CA LYS A 90 -4.41 -3.49 19.76
C LYS A 90 -5.21 -4.07 18.58
N HIS A 91 -4.56 -4.38 17.45
CA HIS A 91 -5.21 -4.84 16.23
C HIS A 91 -5.01 -6.34 15.93
N ILE A 92 -4.20 -7.05 16.72
CA ILE A 92 -3.89 -8.46 16.45
C ILE A 92 -4.74 -9.34 17.39
N PRO A 93 -5.48 -10.35 16.86
CA PRO A 93 -6.32 -11.22 17.66
C PRO A 93 -5.50 -12.31 18.40
N TYR A 94 -4.66 -11.92 19.35
CA TYR A 94 -3.77 -12.84 20.09
C TYR A 94 -4.51 -13.98 20.80
N ALA A 95 -5.73 -13.74 21.30
CA ALA A 95 -6.54 -14.77 21.95
C ALA A 95 -6.89 -15.91 20.99
N VAL A 96 -7.32 -15.58 19.77
CA VAL A 96 -7.65 -16.55 18.72
C VAL A 96 -6.40 -17.33 18.29
N ILE A 97 -5.29 -16.62 18.09
CA ILE A 97 -4.02 -17.23 17.66
C ILE A 97 -3.49 -18.19 18.73
N ASN A 98 -3.44 -17.75 19.99
CA ASN A 98 -2.93 -18.54 21.11
C ASN A 98 -3.75 -19.82 21.31
N GLU A 99 -5.08 -19.73 21.23
CA GLU A 99 -5.94 -20.89 21.37
C GLU A 99 -5.76 -21.90 20.22
N ALA A 100 -5.72 -21.42 18.98
CA ALA A 100 -5.53 -22.28 17.82
C ALA A 100 -4.18 -23.04 17.87
N ILE A 101 -3.12 -22.37 18.33
CA ILE A 101 -1.80 -23.00 18.53
C ILE A 101 -1.83 -24.00 19.68
N GLN A 102 -2.56 -23.71 20.77
CA GLN A 102 -2.72 -24.67 21.87
C GLN A 102 -3.43 -25.96 21.42
N ARG A 103 -4.35 -25.84 20.46
CA ARG A 103 -5.04 -26.97 19.79
C ARG A 103 -4.16 -27.72 18.79
N GLY A 104 -2.92 -27.27 18.55
CA GLY A 104 -1.97 -27.92 17.64
C GLY A 104 -2.13 -27.54 16.18
N ASN A 105 -2.89 -26.49 15.85
CA ASN A 105 -2.94 -25.99 14.48
C ASN A 105 -1.59 -25.35 14.11
N PRO A 106 -1.12 -25.55 12.85
CA PRO A 106 0.10 -24.89 12.37
C PRO A 106 -0.08 -23.37 12.37
N LEU A 107 0.94 -22.65 12.83
CA LEU A 107 0.99 -21.20 12.94
C LEU A 107 0.73 -20.52 11.59
N SER A 108 1.33 -21.04 10.51
CA SER A 108 1.14 -20.49 9.15
C SER A 108 -0.33 -20.44 8.74
N LYS A 109 -1.09 -21.50 9.03
CA LYS A 109 -2.53 -21.58 8.74
C LYS A 109 -3.32 -20.61 9.61
N VAL A 110 -3.05 -20.58 10.91
CA VAL A 110 -3.73 -19.67 11.85
C VAL A 110 -3.50 -18.21 11.48
N LEU A 111 -2.27 -17.84 11.13
CA LEU A 111 -1.93 -16.48 10.73
C LEU A 111 -2.59 -16.08 9.40
N THR A 112 -2.75 -17.04 8.47
CA THR A 112 -3.51 -16.81 7.23
C THR A 112 -4.97 -16.46 7.51
N GLU A 113 -5.63 -17.17 8.42
CA GLU A 113 -7.03 -16.93 8.78
C GLU A 113 -7.25 -15.54 9.41
N VAL A 114 -6.28 -15.03 10.17
CA VAL A 114 -6.35 -13.70 10.81
C VAL A 114 -5.82 -12.56 9.92
N GLY A 115 -5.58 -12.81 8.63
CA GLY A 115 -5.21 -11.78 7.65
C GLY A 115 -3.72 -11.41 7.63
N PHE A 116 -2.84 -12.27 8.12
CA PHE A 116 -1.39 -12.06 7.97
C PHE A 116 -0.99 -12.12 6.49
N PRO A 117 0.01 -11.36 6.03
CA PRO A 117 0.35 -11.32 4.61
C PRO A 117 0.81 -12.66 4.03
N ASN A 118 0.39 -12.97 2.80
CA ASN A 118 0.68 -14.24 2.11
C ASN A 118 2.17 -14.61 2.05
N ILE A 119 3.07 -13.65 1.79
CA ILE A 119 4.52 -13.92 1.77
C ILE A 119 4.97 -14.40 3.14
N GLY A 120 4.54 -13.72 4.20
CA GLY A 120 4.86 -14.10 5.57
C GLY A 120 4.31 -15.49 5.91
N CYS A 121 3.07 -15.79 5.54
CA CYS A 121 2.50 -17.12 5.74
C CYS A 121 3.28 -18.21 5.02
N ALA A 122 3.73 -17.98 3.78
CA ALA A 122 4.53 -18.94 3.03
C ALA A 122 5.91 -19.20 3.67
N LEU A 123 6.57 -18.14 4.15
CA LEU A 123 7.85 -18.28 4.86
C LEU A 123 7.69 -19.03 6.17
N LEU A 124 6.60 -18.77 6.89
CA LEU A 124 6.29 -19.53 8.10
C LEU A 124 5.96 -20.98 7.77
N GLN A 125 5.22 -21.27 6.72
CA GLN A 125 4.92 -22.64 6.32
C GLN A 125 6.20 -23.44 6.00
N ALA A 126 7.12 -22.85 5.23
CA ALA A 126 8.41 -23.46 4.94
C ALA A 126 9.28 -23.62 6.21
N GLY A 127 9.32 -22.58 7.05
CA GLY A 127 10.03 -22.62 8.33
C GLY A 127 9.44 -23.59 9.35
N GLU A 128 8.13 -23.83 9.34
CA GLU A 128 7.48 -24.84 10.17
C GLU A 128 7.89 -26.25 9.75
N ALA A 129 7.91 -26.52 8.43
CA ALA A 129 8.35 -27.81 7.89
C ALA A 129 9.84 -28.06 8.15
N ALA A 130 10.67 -27.01 8.07
CA ALA A 130 12.12 -27.09 8.28
C ALA A 130 12.56 -26.92 9.75
N GLY A 131 11.64 -26.57 10.66
CA GLY A 131 11.96 -26.27 12.07
C GLY A 131 12.71 -24.96 12.29
N THR A 132 12.73 -24.05 11.30
CA THR A 132 13.49 -22.79 11.29
C THR A 132 12.61 -21.55 11.46
N LEU A 133 11.48 -21.67 12.18
CA LEU A 133 10.51 -20.59 12.44
C LEU A 133 11.15 -19.26 12.90
N ALA A 134 12.17 -19.32 13.77
CA ALA A 134 12.93 -18.17 14.22
C ALA A 134 13.53 -17.37 13.04
N HIS A 135 14.21 -18.07 12.13
CA HIS A 135 14.80 -17.50 10.94
C HIS A 135 13.73 -16.92 10.00
N SER A 136 12.62 -17.64 9.78
CA SER A 136 11.51 -17.15 8.95
C SER A 136 10.93 -15.83 9.49
N PHE A 137 10.74 -15.71 10.80
CA PHE A 137 10.29 -14.46 11.40
C PHE A 137 11.30 -13.31 11.25
N SER A 138 12.59 -13.61 11.33
CA SER A 138 13.65 -12.63 11.07
C SER A 138 13.60 -12.13 9.62
N GLN A 139 13.49 -13.03 8.64
CA GLN A 139 13.35 -12.67 7.21
C GLN A 139 12.07 -11.84 6.95
N ILE A 140 10.95 -12.20 7.57
CA ILE A 140 9.69 -11.44 7.48
C ILE A 140 9.88 -10.04 8.02
N LYS A 141 10.50 -9.89 9.20
CA LYS A 141 10.79 -8.60 9.82
C LYS A 141 11.64 -7.73 8.88
N GLU A 142 12.78 -8.23 8.41
CA GLU A 142 13.68 -7.47 7.53
C GLU A 142 12.99 -7.03 6.22
N TYR A 143 12.21 -7.93 5.61
CA TYR A 143 11.47 -7.62 4.41
C TYR A 143 10.46 -6.48 4.63
N TYR A 144 9.64 -6.58 5.69
CA TYR A 144 8.62 -5.58 5.98
C TYR A 144 9.19 -4.26 6.52
N GLU A 145 10.33 -4.28 7.20
CA GLU A 145 11.07 -3.05 7.57
C GLU A 145 11.51 -2.27 6.34
N LYS A 146 12.13 -2.96 5.37
CA LYS A 146 12.52 -2.32 4.10
C LYS A 146 11.29 -1.76 3.38
N GLN A 147 10.23 -2.55 3.26
CA GLN A 147 9.00 -2.11 2.59
C GLN A 147 8.36 -0.88 3.28
N TRP A 148 8.41 -0.84 4.62
CA TRP A 148 7.91 0.30 5.39
C TRP A 148 8.78 1.56 5.22
N ALA A 149 10.10 1.40 5.19
CA ALA A 149 11.04 2.49 4.89
C ALA A 149 10.79 3.05 3.48
N TRP A 150 10.64 2.18 2.48
CA TRP A 150 10.28 2.56 1.11
C TRP A 150 8.97 3.35 1.05
N GLN A 151 7.92 2.90 1.73
CA GLN A 151 6.64 3.61 1.77
C GLN A 151 6.77 4.98 2.43
N ARG A 152 7.53 5.08 3.52
CA ARG A 152 7.80 6.37 4.21
C ARG A 152 8.60 7.32 3.35
N GLN A 153 9.61 6.83 2.64
CA GLN A 153 10.40 7.65 1.72
C GLN A 153 9.52 8.21 0.60
N LEU A 154 8.63 7.39 0.03
CA LEU A 154 7.68 7.83 -1.00
C LEU A 154 6.69 8.87 -0.46
N SER A 155 6.10 8.61 0.72
CA SER A 155 5.16 9.57 1.34
C SER A 155 5.85 10.87 1.75
N GLY A 156 7.09 10.80 2.26
CA GLY A 156 7.89 11.97 2.61
C GLY A 156 8.25 12.81 1.39
N ALA A 157 8.60 12.16 0.27
CA ALA A 157 8.91 12.83 -0.99
C ALA A 157 7.73 13.66 -1.55
N ALA A 158 6.50 13.20 -1.35
CA ALA A 158 5.30 13.87 -1.84
C ALA A 158 4.85 15.05 -0.95
N ALA A 159 5.33 15.13 0.29
CA ALA A 159 4.90 16.16 1.25
C ALA A 159 5.30 17.58 0.80
N TYR A 160 6.53 17.76 0.30
CA TYR A 160 7.02 19.06 -0.14
C TYR A 160 6.26 19.61 -1.37
N PRO A 161 6.09 18.84 -2.49
CA PRO A 161 5.25 19.27 -3.60
C PRO A 161 3.81 19.58 -3.18
N ALA A 162 3.21 18.74 -2.31
CA ALA A 162 1.85 18.97 -1.82
C ALA A 162 1.73 20.29 -1.04
N PHE A 163 2.71 20.61 -0.19
CA PHE A 163 2.75 21.87 0.56
C PHE A 163 2.86 23.09 -0.38
N LEU A 164 3.76 23.06 -1.37
CA LEU A 164 3.90 24.15 -2.35
C LEU A 164 2.63 24.32 -3.20
N LEU A 165 2.03 23.23 -3.67
CA LEU A 165 0.77 23.28 -4.44
C LEU A 165 -0.37 23.88 -3.60
N LEU A 166 -0.47 23.50 -2.32
CA LEU A 166 -1.45 24.07 -1.40
C LEU A 166 -1.25 25.58 -1.26
N LEU A 167 -0.02 26.04 -1.03
CA LEU A 167 0.30 27.46 -0.91
C LEU A 167 -0.02 28.23 -2.19
N MET A 168 0.30 27.65 -3.35
CA MET A 168 -0.02 28.21 -4.66
C MET A 168 -1.53 28.33 -4.88
N MET A 169 -2.30 27.30 -4.53
CA MET A 169 -3.77 27.31 -4.61
C MET A 169 -4.38 28.36 -3.69
N ILE A 170 -3.87 28.52 -2.46
CA ILE A 170 -4.31 29.57 -1.54
C ILE A 170 -4.02 30.95 -2.12
N PHE A 171 -2.80 31.18 -2.64
CA PHE A 171 -2.40 32.45 -3.22
C PHE A 171 -3.26 32.84 -4.44
N ILE A 172 -3.47 31.90 -5.37
CA ILE A 172 -4.35 32.10 -6.52
C ILE A 172 -5.78 32.35 -6.05
N GLY A 173 -6.27 31.56 -5.09
CA GLY A 173 -7.62 31.71 -4.51
C GLY A 173 -7.85 33.09 -3.90
N VAL A 174 -6.92 33.59 -3.08
CA VAL A 174 -7.00 34.94 -2.50
C VAL A 174 -6.99 35.99 -3.59
N THR A 175 -6.15 35.82 -4.61
CA THR A 175 -6.05 36.79 -5.71
C THR A 175 -7.35 36.85 -6.51
N VAL A 176 -7.95 35.71 -6.84
CA VAL A 176 -9.21 35.63 -7.60
C VAL A 176 -10.42 36.10 -6.80
N VAL A 177 -10.50 35.77 -5.51
CA VAL A 177 -11.67 36.08 -4.67
C VAL A 177 -11.65 37.51 -4.12
N PHE A 178 -10.47 38.06 -3.77
CA PHE A 178 -10.38 39.36 -3.11
C PHE A 178 -9.75 40.44 -4.00
N ILE A 179 -8.59 40.16 -4.59
CA ILE A 179 -7.79 41.17 -5.30
C ILE A 179 -8.46 41.55 -6.63
N LEU A 180 -8.73 40.55 -7.47
CA LEU A 180 -9.33 40.74 -8.80
C LEU A 180 -10.66 41.50 -8.74
N PRO A 181 -11.63 41.21 -7.86
CA PRO A 181 -12.88 41.96 -7.78
C PRO A 181 -12.71 43.42 -7.35
N ALA A 182 -11.73 43.72 -6.49
CA ALA A 182 -11.41 45.10 -6.13
C ALA A 182 -10.94 45.88 -7.38
N PHE A 183 -10.07 45.29 -8.20
CA PHE A 183 -9.64 45.86 -9.46
C PHE A 183 -10.76 45.95 -10.51
N LYS A 184 -11.66 44.95 -10.59
CA LYS A 184 -12.83 44.97 -11.49
C LYS A 184 -13.68 46.22 -11.30
N LYS A 185 -13.94 46.60 -10.03
CA LYS A 185 -14.72 47.81 -9.70
C LYS A 185 -14.05 49.08 -10.22
N VAL A 186 -12.73 49.19 -10.06
CA VAL A 186 -11.96 50.33 -10.55
C VAL A 186 -11.98 50.37 -12.09
N PHE A 187 -11.66 49.26 -12.76
CA PHE A 187 -11.63 49.22 -14.23
C PHE A 187 -13.00 49.46 -14.88
N MET A 188 -14.10 48.99 -14.27
CA MET A 188 -15.45 49.29 -14.74
C MET A 188 -15.79 50.77 -14.62
N SER A 189 -15.34 51.46 -13.58
CA SER A 189 -15.54 52.92 -13.44
C SER A 189 -14.79 53.73 -14.49
N MET A 190 -13.69 53.19 -15.02
CA MET A 190 -12.86 53.83 -16.05
C MET A 190 -13.29 53.50 -17.49
N GLN A 191 -14.33 52.67 -17.67
CA GLN A 191 -14.79 52.16 -18.98
C GLN A 191 -13.71 51.48 -19.84
N VAL A 192 -12.65 50.94 -19.22
CA VAL A 192 -11.54 50.29 -19.94
C VAL A 192 -11.89 48.83 -20.22
N PRO A 193 -11.78 48.34 -21.47
CA PRO A 193 -12.04 46.93 -21.78
C PRO A 193 -10.99 46.03 -21.14
N LEU A 194 -11.45 45.04 -20.35
CA LEU A 194 -10.58 44.03 -19.74
C LEU A 194 -9.88 43.17 -20.80
N PRO A 195 -8.56 42.91 -20.68
CA PRO A 195 -7.83 41.99 -21.55
C PRO A 195 -8.39 40.55 -21.51
N PHE A 196 -8.13 39.79 -22.57
CA PHE A 196 -8.65 38.42 -22.74
C PHE A 196 -8.28 37.47 -21.60
N ILE A 197 -7.01 37.48 -21.17
CA ILE A 197 -6.50 36.65 -20.06
C ILE A 197 -7.25 36.98 -18.76
N THR A 198 -7.45 38.26 -18.47
CA THR A 198 -8.17 38.72 -17.28
C THR A 198 -9.65 38.34 -17.35
N LYS A 199 -10.29 38.40 -18.53
CA LYS A 199 -11.68 37.96 -18.73
C LYS A 199 -11.87 36.47 -18.46
N ILE A 200 -10.95 35.61 -18.92
CA ILE A 200 -10.97 34.17 -18.62
C ILE A 200 -10.83 33.92 -17.12
N LEU A 201 -9.89 34.61 -16.46
CA LEU A 201 -9.72 34.46 -15.01
C LEU A 201 -10.96 34.91 -14.24
N PHE A 202 -11.59 36.01 -14.64
CA PHE A 202 -12.85 36.47 -14.04
C PHE A 202 -14.00 35.52 -14.30
N SER A 203 -14.18 35.01 -15.52
CA SER A 203 -15.28 34.09 -15.82
C SER A 203 -15.10 32.77 -15.08
N PHE A 204 -13.87 32.28 -14.95
CA PHE A 204 -13.56 31.10 -14.15
C PHE A 204 -13.78 31.35 -12.65
N GLY A 205 -13.31 32.49 -12.12
CA GLY A 205 -13.52 32.88 -10.73
C GLY A 205 -14.99 33.08 -10.36
N ASP A 206 -15.74 33.80 -11.20
CA ASP A 206 -17.18 34.02 -11.04
C ASP A 206 -17.94 32.67 -11.15
N PHE A 207 -17.55 31.78 -12.07
CA PHE A 207 -18.15 30.44 -12.19
C PHE A 207 -17.91 29.60 -10.93
N VAL A 208 -16.68 29.51 -10.45
CA VAL A 208 -16.31 28.72 -9.28
C VAL A 208 -16.96 29.26 -8.00
N THR A 209 -17.03 30.58 -7.82
CA THR A 209 -17.64 31.21 -6.63
C THR A 209 -19.16 31.18 -6.65
N THR A 210 -19.79 31.28 -7.82
CA THR A 210 -21.26 31.25 -7.94
C THR A 210 -21.80 29.82 -7.90
N HIS A 211 -21.06 28.85 -8.45
CA HIS A 211 -21.51 27.45 -8.61
C HIS A 211 -20.67 26.47 -7.80
N VAL A 212 -20.24 26.85 -6.59
CA VAL A 212 -19.40 26.01 -5.71
C VAL A 212 -19.98 24.59 -5.55
N THR A 213 -21.29 24.48 -5.31
CA THR A 213 -21.99 23.19 -5.14
C THR A 213 -21.98 22.34 -6.41
N LEU A 214 -22.14 22.96 -7.58
CA LEU A 214 -22.11 22.27 -8.88
C LEU A 214 -20.67 21.82 -9.22
N CYS A 215 -19.66 22.66 -8.96
CA CYS A 215 -18.26 22.31 -9.17
C CYS A 215 -17.85 21.12 -8.29
N ILE A 216 -18.25 21.11 -7.01
CA ILE A 216 -18.02 19.98 -6.10
C ILE A 216 -18.76 18.74 -6.60
N GLY A 217 -20.01 18.89 -7.07
CA GLY A 217 -20.81 17.80 -7.63
C GLY A 217 -20.17 17.19 -8.89
N LEU A 218 -19.70 18.01 -9.83
CA LEU A 218 -19.01 17.56 -11.04
C LEU A 218 -17.67 16.89 -10.72
N LEU A 219 -16.90 17.44 -9.79
CA LEU A 219 -15.65 16.82 -9.35
C LEU A 219 -15.92 15.45 -8.70
N GLY A 220 -16.94 15.38 -7.84
CA GLY A 220 -17.39 14.13 -7.22
C GLY A 220 -17.84 13.11 -8.26
N LEU A 221 -18.63 13.53 -9.25
CA LEU A 221 -19.12 12.67 -10.34
C LEU A 221 -17.98 12.22 -11.27
N PHE A 222 -16.99 13.08 -11.51
CA PHE A 222 -15.79 12.75 -12.28
C PHE A 222 -14.93 11.72 -11.54
N ILE A 223 -14.66 11.93 -10.26
CA ILE A 223 -13.93 10.97 -9.41
C ILE A 223 -14.68 9.64 -9.33
N PHE A 224 -16.00 9.69 -9.14
CA PHE A 224 -16.86 8.51 -9.09
C PHE A 224 -16.89 7.78 -10.43
N GLY A 225 -16.96 8.50 -11.55
CA GLY A 225 -16.90 7.94 -12.90
C GLY A 225 -15.58 7.22 -13.16
N ILE A 226 -14.45 7.86 -12.82
CA ILE A 226 -13.14 7.22 -12.88
C ILE A 226 -13.10 5.97 -11.99
N TRP A 227 -13.62 6.05 -10.77
CA TRP A 227 -13.67 4.92 -9.85
C TRP A 227 -14.50 3.76 -10.40
N CYS A 228 -15.70 4.01 -10.92
CA CYS A 228 -16.54 3.00 -11.55
C CYS A 228 -15.85 2.36 -12.77
N ILE A 229 -15.20 3.16 -13.62
CA ILE A 229 -14.43 2.67 -14.77
C ILE A 229 -13.25 1.81 -14.29
N TRP A 230 -12.57 2.22 -13.22
CA TRP A 230 -11.44 1.48 -12.64
C TRP A 230 -11.82 0.17 -11.95
N GLN A 231 -13.08 0.05 -11.51
CA GLN A 231 -13.62 -1.19 -10.94
C GLN A 231 -13.94 -2.23 -12.03
N GLN A 232 -14.09 -1.82 -13.29
CA GLN A 232 -14.27 -2.76 -14.40
C GLN A 232 -12.95 -3.47 -14.72
N ALA A 233 -12.92 -4.79 -14.48
CA ALA A 233 -11.73 -5.61 -14.64
C ALA A 233 -11.15 -5.56 -16.07
N ASP A 234 -12.00 -5.51 -17.09
CA ASP A 234 -11.59 -5.50 -18.50
C ASP A 234 -10.87 -4.21 -18.88
N ILE A 235 -11.43 -3.05 -18.52
CA ILE A 235 -10.80 -1.74 -18.78
C ILE A 235 -9.48 -1.65 -18.03
N ARG A 236 -9.49 -2.05 -16.75
CA ARG A 236 -8.28 -2.08 -15.92
C ARG A 236 -7.19 -2.94 -16.56
N LEU A 237 -7.54 -4.11 -17.09
CA LEU A 237 -6.59 -5.00 -17.76
C LEU A 237 -6.05 -4.37 -19.05
N VAL A 238 -6.90 -3.78 -19.90
CA VAL A 238 -6.46 -3.14 -21.15
C VAL A 238 -5.49 -1.99 -20.88
N VAL A 239 -5.84 -1.08 -19.95
CA VAL A 239 -4.99 0.05 -19.59
C VAL A 239 -3.68 -0.41 -18.97
N LEU A 240 -3.73 -1.34 -18.01
CA LEU A 240 -2.54 -1.85 -17.35
C LEU A 240 -1.65 -2.68 -18.28
N ARG A 241 -2.23 -3.38 -19.25
CA ARG A 241 -1.51 -4.06 -20.32
C ARG A 241 -0.82 -3.05 -21.22
N TYR A 242 -1.49 -1.97 -21.61
CA TYR A 242 -0.89 -0.93 -22.44
C TYR A 242 0.29 -0.26 -21.74
N ILE A 243 0.11 0.11 -20.46
CA ILE A 243 1.18 0.68 -19.63
C ILE A 243 2.34 -0.32 -19.51
N TRP A 244 2.05 -1.60 -19.25
CA TRP A 244 3.08 -2.62 -19.15
C TRP A 244 3.84 -2.82 -20.46
N GLN A 245 3.15 -2.91 -21.60
CA GLN A 245 3.80 -3.14 -22.89
C GLN A 245 4.63 -1.94 -23.35
N ARG A 246 4.21 -0.72 -23.02
CA ARG A 246 4.97 0.51 -23.31
C ARG A 246 6.10 0.76 -22.32
N GLY A 247 5.93 0.34 -21.06
CA GLY A 247 6.90 0.57 -19.98
C GLY A 247 7.95 -0.53 -19.85
N SER A 248 7.57 -1.79 -20.08
CA SER A 248 8.45 -2.95 -19.97
C SER A 248 9.58 -2.87 -20.99
N GLY A 249 10.82 -3.02 -20.52
CA GLY A 249 12.03 -2.81 -21.31
C GLY A 249 12.68 -1.43 -21.10
N HIS A 250 12.01 -0.51 -20.40
CA HIS A 250 12.66 0.69 -19.89
C HIS A 250 13.13 0.47 -18.44
N GLU A 251 14.42 0.74 -18.20
CA GLU A 251 15.10 0.48 -16.93
C GLU A 251 14.40 1.11 -15.71
N TRP A 252 13.82 2.31 -15.88
CA TRP A 252 13.10 3.02 -14.81
C TRP A 252 11.79 2.35 -14.40
N PHE A 253 11.09 1.68 -15.33
CA PHE A 253 9.82 1.02 -15.03
C PHE A 253 10.07 -0.34 -14.39
N ASP A 254 11.02 -1.08 -14.96
CA ASP A 254 11.36 -2.44 -14.52
C ASP A 254 11.94 -2.44 -13.10
N CYS A 255 12.74 -1.44 -12.71
CA CYS A 255 13.38 -1.42 -11.40
C CYS A 255 12.39 -1.45 -10.22
N PHE A 256 11.24 -0.75 -10.33
CA PHE A 256 10.24 -0.67 -9.25
C PHE A 256 9.63 -2.02 -8.90
N TYR A 257 9.35 -2.86 -9.90
CA TYR A 257 8.72 -4.17 -9.68
C TYR A 257 9.76 -5.27 -9.50
N LEU A 258 10.85 -5.23 -10.27
CA LEU A 258 11.88 -6.27 -10.23
C LEU A 258 12.67 -6.25 -8.93
N ALA A 259 12.92 -5.09 -8.30
CA ALA A 259 13.55 -5.02 -6.98
C ALA A 259 12.77 -5.83 -5.94
N ARG A 260 11.45 -5.66 -5.92
CA ARG A 260 10.56 -6.39 -5.01
C ARG A 260 10.48 -7.87 -5.36
N ILE A 261 10.19 -8.20 -6.62
CA ILE A 261 9.96 -9.58 -7.06
C ILE A 261 11.21 -10.43 -6.88
N THR A 262 12.38 -9.98 -7.33
CA THR A 262 13.63 -10.73 -7.19
C THR A 262 14.01 -10.94 -5.72
N LYS A 263 13.78 -9.94 -4.85
CA LYS A 263 14.03 -10.11 -3.42
C LYS A 263 13.11 -11.15 -2.79
N VAL A 264 11.82 -11.13 -3.14
CA VAL A 264 10.86 -12.12 -2.61
C VAL A 264 11.18 -13.51 -3.15
N TRP A 265 11.54 -13.65 -4.43
CA TRP A 265 11.96 -14.92 -5.01
C TRP A 265 13.21 -15.46 -4.30
N ALA A 266 14.22 -14.63 -4.05
CA ALA A 266 15.39 -15.02 -3.29
C ALA A 266 15.02 -15.55 -1.90
N ILE A 267 14.20 -14.82 -1.15
CA ILE A 267 13.79 -15.20 0.22
C ILE A 267 12.99 -16.52 0.23
N LEU A 268 12.06 -16.70 -0.72
CA LEU A 268 11.24 -17.92 -0.80
C LEU A 268 12.08 -19.15 -1.20
N LEU A 269 12.97 -19.01 -2.18
CA LEU A 269 13.85 -20.10 -2.59
C LEU A 269 14.89 -20.45 -1.50
N ASP A 270 15.42 -19.45 -0.80
CA ASP A 270 16.30 -19.63 0.37
C ASP A 270 15.60 -20.39 1.51
N SER A 271 14.29 -20.22 1.63
CA SER A 271 13.45 -20.98 2.56
C SER A 271 13.14 -22.42 2.10
N GLY A 272 13.69 -22.87 0.98
CA GLY A 272 13.53 -24.23 0.46
C GLY A 272 12.26 -24.47 -0.36
N LEU A 273 11.52 -23.43 -0.74
CA LEU A 273 10.38 -23.57 -1.65
C LEU A 273 10.84 -23.86 -3.08
N THR A 274 10.04 -24.62 -3.83
CA THR A 274 10.31 -24.86 -5.25
C THR A 274 10.05 -23.61 -6.09
N ILE A 275 10.65 -23.52 -7.29
CA ILE A 275 10.42 -22.41 -8.23
C ILE A 275 8.93 -22.28 -8.56
N THR A 276 8.23 -23.40 -8.75
CA THR A 276 6.79 -23.41 -9.08
C THR A 276 5.91 -22.92 -7.93
N ASP A 277 6.25 -23.27 -6.68
CA ASP A 277 5.52 -22.79 -5.50
C ASP A 277 5.76 -21.31 -5.29
N MET A 278 7.02 -20.88 -5.38
CA MET A 278 7.43 -19.48 -5.33
C MET A 278 6.64 -18.66 -6.37
N LEU A 279 6.59 -19.12 -7.62
CA LEU A 279 5.88 -18.39 -8.68
C LEU A 279 4.37 -18.35 -8.43
N THR A 280 3.79 -19.39 -7.84
CA THR A 280 2.37 -19.41 -7.48
C THR A 280 2.04 -18.40 -6.38
N LEU A 281 2.90 -18.32 -5.35
CA LEU A 281 2.73 -17.43 -4.21
C LEU A 281 2.92 -15.95 -4.57
N THR A 282 3.85 -15.64 -5.48
CA THR A 282 4.15 -14.25 -5.84
C THR A 282 3.24 -13.64 -6.91
N LYS A 283 2.27 -14.39 -7.45
CA LYS A 283 1.32 -13.91 -8.49
C LYS A 283 0.65 -12.58 -8.16
N SER A 284 0.29 -12.39 -6.90
CA SER A 284 -0.41 -11.19 -6.43
C SER A 284 0.50 -9.97 -6.24
N LEU A 285 1.82 -10.16 -6.21
CA LEU A 285 2.79 -9.11 -5.88
C LEU A 285 3.08 -8.14 -7.02
N TRP A 286 2.79 -8.53 -8.26
CA TRP A 286 3.00 -7.68 -9.43
C TRP A 286 2.13 -6.42 -9.40
N GLY A 287 0.96 -6.46 -8.76
CA GLY A 287 -0.02 -5.35 -8.78
C GLY A 287 -0.64 -5.05 -10.15
N ASN A 288 -0.19 -5.74 -11.20
CA ASN A 288 -0.68 -5.64 -12.57
C ASN A 288 -1.24 -7.00 -13.02
N PRO A 289 -2.54 -7.10 -13.35
CA PRO A 289 -3.17 -8.34 -13.81
C PRO A 289 -2.50 -8.96 -15.05
N TYR A 290 -1.96 -8.12 -15.94
CA TYR A 290 -1.25 -8.60 -17.13
C TYR A 290 0.04 -9.34 -16.75
N ALA A 291 0.84 -8.80 -15.83
CA ALA A 291 2.04 -9.46 -15.33
C ALA A 291 1.73 -10.77 -14.59
N THR A 292 0.62 -10.82 -13.86
CA THR A 292 0.12 -12.07 -13.24
C THR A 292 -0.23 -13.14 -14.27
N LEU A 293 -0.80 -12.73 -15.42
CA LEU A 293 -1.06 -13.63 -16.54
C LEU A 293 0.24 -14.16 -17.16
N LEU A 294 1.22 -13.28 -17.40
CA LEU A 294 2.55 -13.68 -17.89
C LEU A 294 3.23 -14.66 -16.94
N GLN A 295 3.18 -14.42 -15.62
CA GLN A 295 3.75 -15.36 -14.66
C GLN A 295 3.04 -16.72 -14.66
N THR A 296 1.74 -16.74 -14.92
CA THR A 296 1.01 -18.01 -15.08
C THR A 296 1.47 -18.75 -16.34
N GLN A 297 1.79 -18.04 -17.43
CA GLN A 297 2.40 -18.65 -18.61
C GLN A 297 3.80 -19.22 -18.30
N VAL A 298 4.62 -18.52 -17.51
CA VAL A 298 5.93 -19.02 -17.04
C VAL A 298 5.78 -20.34 -16.29
N ASN A 299 4.84 -20.42 -15.33
CA ASN A 299 4.55 -21.68 -14.62
C ASN A 299 4.15 -22.81 -15.56
N ASN A 300 3.32 -22.52 -16.56
CA ASN A 300 2.89 -23.53 -17.55
C ASN A 300 4.04 -23.99 -18.45
N LEU A 301 5.02 -23.13 -18.73
CA LEU A 301 6.22 -23.48 -19.50
C LEU A 301 7.18 -24.35 -18.67
N LEU A 302 7.41 -23.99 -17.41
CA LEU A 302 8.18 -24.80 -16.45
C LEU A 302 7.58 -26.21 -16.29
N ALA A 303 6.24 -26.30 -16.18
CA ALA A 303 5.54 -27.59 -16.12
C ALA A 303 5.73 -28.45 -17.38
N LYS A 304 6.12 -27.85 -18.52
CA LYS A 304 6.47 -28.54 -19.77
C LYS A 304 7.97 -28.84 -19.89
N GLY A 305 8.76 -28.58 -18.85
CA GLY A 305 10.19 -28.87 -18.80
C GLY A 305 11.09 -27.82 -19.43
N THR A 306 10.60 -26.60 -19.71
CA THR A 306 11.51 -25.50 -20.09
C THR A 306 12.28 -25.00 -18.88
N THR A 307 13.53 -24.59 -19.06
CA THR A 307 14.33 -23.91 -18.02
C THR A 307 13.66 -22.61 -17.57
N PHE A 308 14.00 -22.14 -16.36
CA PHE A 308 13.34 -20.98 -15.76
C PHE A 308 13.68 -19.68 -16.50
N GLY A 309 14.95 -19.50 -16.89
CA GLY A 309 15.39 -18.35 -17.69
C GLY A 309 14.65 -18.26 -19.03
N ASP A 310 14.55 -19.38 -19.75
CA ASP A 310 13.85 -19.43 -21.04
C ASP A 310 12.33 -19.23 -20.90
N ALA A 311 11.73 -19.75 -19.83
CA ALA A 311 10.31 -19.57 -19.58
C ALA A 311 9.96 -18.08 -19.40
N LEU A 312 10.79 -17.33 -18.65
CA LEU A 312 10.64 -15.88 -18.47
C LEU A 312 10.83 -15.12 -19.77
N LYS A 313 11.86 -15.48 -20.55
CA LYS A 313 12.15 -14.87 -21.85
C LYS A 313 11.01 -15.08 -22.85
N LYS A 314 10.48 -16.31 -22.96
CA LYS A 314 9.34 -16.64 -23.83
C LYS A 314 8.07 -15.91 -23.43
N ALA A 315 7.79 -15.81 -22.13
CA ALA A 315 6.65 -15.06 -21.61
C ALA A 315 6.86 -13.53 -21.63
N LYS A 316 8.08 -13.05 -21.93
CA LYS A 316 8.47 -11.64 -21.85
C LYS A 316 8.16 -11.02 -20.48
N LEU A 317 8.43 -11.78 -19.42
CA LEU A 317 8.27 -11.32 -18.04
C LEU A 317 9.62 -10.87 -17.49
N GLY A 318 9.76 -9.58 -17.23
CA GLY A 318 11.03 -8.97 -16.84
C GLY A 318 11.83 -8.49 -18.05
N ASN A 319 13.15 -8.38 -17.87
CA ASN A 319 14.08 -7.84 -18.86
C ASN A 319 15.23 -8.82 -19.11
N GLU A 320 16.09 -8.48 -20.09
CA GLU A 320 17.23 -9.31 -20.49
C GLU A 320 18.16 -9.63 -19.33
N PHE A 321 18.51 -8.63 -18.51
CA PHE A 321 19.37 -8.83 -17.34
C PHE A 321 18.80 -9.82 -16.31
N LEU A 322 17.48 -9.79 -16.08
CA LEU A 322 16.82 -10.77 -15.20
C LEU A 322 16.90 -12.18 -15.77
N TRP A 323 16.67 -12.34 -17.08
CA TRP A 323 16.70 -13.65 -17.73
C TRP A 323 18.11 -14.25 -17.65
N GLU A 324 19.14 -13.44 -17.93
CA GLU A 324 20.55 -13.85 -17.82
C GLU A 324 20.92 -14.26 -16.40
N LEU A 325 20.56 -13.46 -15.39
CA LEU A 325 20.81 -13.78 -13.98
C LEU A 325 20.21 -15.13 -13.59
N ILE A 326 18.99 -15.40 -14.06
CA ILE A 326 18.27 -16.65 -13.74
C ILE A 326 18.88 -17.82 -14.49
N THR A 327 19.23 -17.66 -15.77
CA THR A 327 19.94 -18.69 -16.53
C THR A 327 21.27 -19.05 -15.87
N ILE A 328 22.08 -18.05 -15.47
CA ILE A 328 23.34 -18.28 -14.76
C ILE A 328 23.09 -18.97 -13.42
N GLY A 329 22.07 -18.55 -12.66
CA GLY A 329 21.70 -19.19 -11.39
C GLY A 329 21.26 -20.65 -11.55
N GLU A 330 20.60 -20.98 -12.65
CA GLU A 330 20.18 -22.34 -12.99
C GLU A 330 21.36 -23.21 -13.44
N GLU A 331 22.29 -22.67 -14.25
CA GLU A 331 23.49 -23.36 -14.71
C GLU A 331 24.52 -23.59 -13.58
N THR A 332 24.68 -22.62 -12.67
CA THR A 332 25.61 -22.71 -11.53
C THR A 332 25.02 -23.42 -10.32
N GLY A 333 23.69 -23.58 -10.27
CA GLY A 333 22.97 -24.12 -9.13
C GLY A 333 22.78 -23.14 -7.96
N ASP A 334 23.25 -21.89 -8.08
CA ASP A 334 23.13 -20.86 -7.03
C ASP A 334 22.14 -19.75 -7.41
N MET A 335 20.87 -20.14 -7.55
CA MET A 335 19.77 -19.23 -7.89
C MET A 335 19.55 -18.15 -6.82
N VAL A 336 19.72 -18.51 -5.54
CA VAL A 336 19.48 -17.60 -4.41
C VAL A 336 20.49 -16.46 -4.40
N ALA A 337 21.79 -16.74 -4.61
CA ALA A 337 22.79 -15.68 -4.73
C ALA A 337 22.51 -14.77 -5.91
N MET A 338 22.21 -15.33 -7.10
CA MET A 338 21.93 -14.53 -8.31
C MET A 338 20.70 -13.63 -8.13
N LEU A 339 19.63 -14.12 -7.52
CA LEU A 339 18.44 -13.30 -7.24
C LEU A 339 18.73 -12.21 -6.19
N ASN A 340 19.58 -12.46 -5.18
CA ASN A 340 20.00 -11.43 -4.22
C ASN A 340 20.87 -10.35 -4.89
N HIS A 341 21.73 -10.71 -5.84
CA HIS A 341 22.48 -9.76 -6.65
C HIS A 341 21.54 -8.91 -7.51
N GLY A 342 20.58 -9.54 -8.20
CA GLY A 342 19.53 -8.86 -8.96
C GLY A 342 18.71 -7.90 -8.10
N ALA A 343 18.24 -8.36 -6.94
CA ALA A 343 17.50 -7.54 -5.98
C ALA A 343 18.30 -6.29 -5.56
N SER A 344 19.57 -6.47 -5.21
CA SER A 344 20.45 -5.37 -4.82
C SER A 344 20.73 -4.40 -5.97
N TYR A 345 20.84 -4.90 -7.20
CA TYR A 345 20.99 -4.08 -8.40
C TYR A 345 19.77 -3.20 -8.64
N TYR A 346 18.56 -3.80 -8.65
CA TYR A 346 17.31 -3.08 -8.87
C TYR A 346 16.95 -2.12 -7.72
N ASP A 347 17.30 -2.46 -6.48
CA ASP A 347 17.12 -1.59 -5.31
C ASP A 347 17.96 -0.31 -5.44
N ARG A 348 19.22 -0.44 -5.89
CA ARG A 348 20.09 0.71 -6.20
C ARG A 348 19.57 1.53 -7.37
N LEU A 349 19.06 0.91 -8.44
CA LEU A 349 18.42 1.64 -9.54
C LEU A 349 17.20 2.42 -9.07
N THR A 350 16.32 1.77 -8.32
CA THR A 350 15.10 2.39 -7.80
C THR A 350 15.44 3.59 -6.92
N SER A 351 16.44 3.46 -6.05
CA SER A 351 16.93 4.55 -5.20
C SER A 351 17.48 5.73 -6.03
N ARG A 352 18.25 5.45 -7.08
CA ARG A 352 18.79 6.48 -8.01
C ARG A 352 17.67 7.22 -8.74
N TYR A 353 16.71 6.50 -9.30
CA TYR A 353 15.58 7.13 -10.00
C TYR A 353 14.68 7.92 -9.05
N MET A 354 14.45 7.41 -7.83
CA MET A 354 13.68 8.14 -6.81
C MET A 354 14.36 9.46 -6.42
N ALA A 355 15.68 9.44 -6.20
CA ALA A 355 16.45 10.65 -5.92
C ALA A 355 16.40 11.65 -7.08
N LYS A 356 16.52 11.18 -8.33
CA LYS A 356 16.41 12.03 -9.52
C LYS A 356 15.02 12.64 -9.66
N LEU A 357 13.95 11.86 -9.41
CA LEU A 357 12.58 12.38 -9.41
C LEU A 357 12.42 13.48 -8.36
N GLN A 358 12.91 13.27 -7.14
CA GLN A 358 12.88 14.28 -6.07
C GLN A 358 13.61 15.56 -6.47
N GLN A 359 14.81 15.44 -7.05
CA GLN A 359 15.58 16.59 -7.51
C GLN A 359 14.88 17.37 -8.62
N LEU A 360 14.18 16.68 -9.54
CA LEU A 360 13.42 17.32 -10.61
C LEU A 360 12.12 17.96 -10.13
N MET A 361 11.56 17.53 -9.00
CA MET A 361 10.34 18.14 -8.46
C MET A 361 10.54 19.61 -8.11
N GLU A 362 11.70 20.00 -7.57
CA GLU A 362 11.98 21.39 -7.20
C GLU A 362 11.90 22.37 -8.39
N PRO A 363 12.67 22.22 -9.48
CA PRO A 363 12.59 23.13 -10.63
C PRO A 363 11.22 23.08 -11.33
N ILE A 364 10.54 21.93 -11.33
CA ILE A 364 9.18 21.81 -11.87
C ILE A 364 8.21 22.68 -11.03
N MET A 365 8.29 22.56 -9.71
CA MET A 365 7.43 23.31 -8.79
C MET A 365 7.70 24.81 -8.86
N VAL A 366 8.98 25.23 -8.85
CA VAL A 366 9.36 26.64 -8.98
C VAL A 366 8.91 27.21 -10.33
N SER A 367 9.09 26.47 -11.43
CA SER A 367 8.61 26.90 -12.75
C SER A 367 7.10 27.04 -12.79
N LEU A 368 6.36 26.07 -12.23
CA LEU A 368 4.90 26.12 -12.17
C LEU A 368 4.42 27.33 -11.37
N MET A 369 5.03 27.60 -10.21
CA MET A 369 4.73 28.77 -9.39
C MET A 369 5.08 30.07 -10.13
N GLY A 370 6.24 30.14 -10.77
CA GLY A 370 6.67 31.31 -11.55
C GLY A 370 5.70 31.62 -12.70
N ILE A 371 5.27 30.61 -13.45
CA ILE A 371 4.26 30.75 -14.51
C ILE A 371 2.93 31.21 -13.90
N GLY A 372 2.50 30.62 -12.79
CA GLY A 372 1.27 31.02 -12.10
C GLY A 372 1.29 32.49 -11.65
N VAL A 373 2.38 32.92 -11.03
CA VAL A 373 2.58 34.32 -10.61
C VAL A 373 2.65 35.25 -11.81
N ALA A 374 3.37 34.87 -12.88
CA ALA A 374 3.44 35.68 -14.10
C ALA A 374 2.06 35.90 -14.74
N ILE A 375 1.24 34.84 -14.82
CA ILE A 375 -0.15 34.94 -15.29
C ILE A 375 -0.94 35.93 -14.43
N LEU A 376 -0.80 35.86 -13.10
CA LEU A 376 -1.49 36.78 -12.18
C LEU A 376 -1.03 38.23 -12.35
N VAL A 377 0.28 38.47 -12.44
CA VAL A 377 0.84 39.81 -12.66
C VAL A 377 0.34 40.39 -13.98
N ILE A 378 0.38 39.62 -15.07
CA ILE A 378 -0.14 40.04 -16.37
C ILE A 378 -1.64 40.33 -16.27
N ALA A 379 -2.41 39.48 -15.60
CA ALA A 379 -3.86 39.67 -15.45
C ALA A 379 -4.23 40.98 -14.73
N VAL A 380 -3.39 41.45 -13.79
CA VAL A 380 -3.62 42.68 -13.02
C VAL A 380 -2.96 43.91 -13.67
N MET A 381 -1.69 43.83 -14.06
CA MET A 381 -0.92 44.98 -14.57
C MET A 381 -1.32 45.38 -15.99
N LEU A 382 -1.66 44.42 -16.87
CA LEU A 382 -2.03 44.73 -18.25
C LEU A 382 -3.25 45.66 -18.34
N PRO A 383 -4.38 45.40 -17.64
CA PRO A 383 -5.49 46.37 -17.62
C PRO A 383 -5.11 47.70 -16.95
N MET A 384 -4.19 47.70 -15.98
CA MET A 384 -3.68 48.94 -15.38
C MET A 384 -2.92 49.81 -16.39
N PHE A 385 -2.02 49.21 -17.19
CA PHE A 385 -1.32 49.93 -18.26
C PHE A 385 -2.30 50.48 -19.31
N ASN A 386 -3.27 49.67 -19.74
CA ASN A 386 -4.29 50.11 -20.70
C ASN A 386 -5.16 51.25 -20.14
N ALA A 387 -5.42 51.28 -18.84
CA ALA A 387 -6.17 52.35 -18.20
C ALA A 387 -5.37 53.67 -18.16
N VAL A 388 -4.06 53.60 -17.89
CA VAL A 388 -3.19 54.77 -17.90
C VAL A 388 -3.03 55.35 -19.30
N THR A 389 -2.83 54.52 -20.33
CA THR A 389 -2.72 54.99 -21.71
C THR A 389 -4.03 55.56 -22.24
N ALA A 390 -5.17 54.99 -21.86
CA ALA A 390 -6.48 55.55 -22.19
C ALA A 390 -6.68 56.95 -21.59
N MET A 391 -6.16 57.22 -20.39
CA MET A 391 -6.21 58.55 -19.76
C MET A 391 -5.23 59.56 -20.35
N GLN A 392 -4.16 59.14 -21.02
CA GLN A 392 -3.20 60.05 -21.67
C GLN A 392 -3.65 60.55 -23.06
N HIS A 393 -4.68 59.92 -23.64
CA HIS A 393 -5.27 60.29 -24.93
C HIS A 393 -6.62 61.02 -24.82
N VAL A 394 -7.01 61.41 -23.60
CA VAL A 394 -8.10 62.35 -23.28
C VAL A 394 -7.45 63.63 -22.77
#